data_AF-A0A538JVE9-F1
#
_entry.id   AF-A0A538JVE9-F1
#
_cell.length_a   1.000
_cell.length_b   1.000
_cell.length_c   1.000
_cell.angle_alpha   90.00
_cell.angle_beta   90.00
_cell.angle_gamma   90.00
#
_symmetry.space_group_name_H-M   'P 1'
#
loop_
_entity.id
_entity.type
_entity.pdbx_description
1 polymer ?
#
loop_
_entity_poly.entity_id
_entity_poly.type
_entity_poly.pdbx_seq_one_letter_code
_entity_poly.pdbx_strand_id
1 'polypeptide(L)'
;MTVTEDVLHRTDFLRGSRRSLGETGPYKEWHHFVVHNQGFRLIVNFSLTDRTSPQGTRTVPRVIVLVRHGDYSGTVENFDPKDCEVRTGRVAARLGPCSLELVDGAYELVVEVPAIRLRARLRLVPASTPFVVNNQPLARGSRLSWLFVPRLEAHGHVWVGDTRVSLRAAPAYHDHNWGRFRWGDDFGWVWGSVLPECSSDPWTIVFMCMTDRFRPPRCGVTPQ
;
A
#
# COMPACT_ATOMS: atom_id res chain seq x y z
N MET A 1 -22.01 2.22 -12.41
CA MET A 1 -21.08 1.56 -11.50
C MET A 1 -20.67 0.23 -12.12
N THR A 2 -19.39 0.01 -12.38
CA THR A 2 -18.91 -1.27 -12.94
C THR A 2 -18.86 -2.36 -11.85
N VAL A 3 -18.80 -3.65 -12.22
CA VAL A 3 -18.68 -4.75 -11.25
C VAL A 3 -17.42 -4.58 -10.38
N THR A 4 -16.29 -4.22 -11.01
CA THR A 4 -15.03 -3.98 -10.30
C THR A 4 -15.15 -2.84 -9.30
N GLU A 5 -15.81 -1.75 -9.69
CA GLU A 5 -16.06 -0.60 -8.82
C GLU A 5 -16.91 -0.96 -7.59
N ASP A 6 -18.02 -1.69 -7.76
CA ASP A 6 -18.83 -2.16 -6.62
C ASP A 6 -18.01 -3.03 -5.65
N VAL A 7 -17.22 -3.94 -6.20
CA VAL A 7 -16.36 -4.80 -5.36
C VAL A 7 -15.38 -3.95 -4.56
N LEU A 8 -14.67 -3.01 -5.19
CA LEU A 8 -13.69 -2.15 -4.50
C LEU A 8 -14.32 -1.31 -3.40
N HIS A 9 -15.48 -0.70 -3.64
CA HIS A 9 -16.18 0.07 -2.61
C HIS A 9 -16.58 -0.80 -1.40
N ARG A 10 -16.89 -2.08 -1.64
CA ARG A 10 -17.31 -3.02 -0.60
C ARG A 10 -16.15 -3.72 0.10
N THR A 11 -14.96 -3.77 -0.50
CA THR A 11 -13.85 -4.56 0.05
C THR A 11 -12.63 -3.75 0.43
N ASP A 12 -12.33 -2.63 -0.22
CA ASP A 12 -11.02 -1.95 -0.09
C ASP A 12 -11.02 -0.77 0.89
N PHE A 13 -12.16 -0.41 1.46
CA PHE A 13 -12.30 0.78 2.31
C PHE A 13 -11.35 0.83 3.53
N LEU A 14 -11.01 2.01 4.03
CA LEU A 14 -10.26 2.12 5.29
C LEU A 14 -11.08 1.65 6.49
N ARG A 15 -10.56 0.73 7.30
CA ARG A 15 -11.25 0.22 8.50
C ARG A 15 -10.98 1.08 9.72
N GLY A 16 -9.76 1.62 9.85
CA GLY A 16 -9.30 2.40 10.98
C GLY A 16 -9.18 1.61 12.29
N SER A 17 -8.48 2.19 13.27
CA SER A 17 -8.36 1.58 14.60
C SER A 17 -9.67 1.70 15.38
N ARG A 18 -10.27 0.56 15.74
CA ARG A 18 -11.55 0.49 16.49
C ARG A 18 -11.37 0.47 18.02
N ARG A 19 -10.31 1.10 18.53
CA ARG A 19 -9.99 1.10 19.97
C ARG A 19 -11.05 1.79 20.83
N SER A 20 -11.72 2.82 20.29
CA SER A 20 -12.87 3.46 20.95
C SER A 20 -14.05 2.50 21.17
N LEU A 21 -14.09 1.37 20.45
CA LEU A 21 -15.09 0.31 20.59
C LEU A 21 -14.59 -0.86 21.45
N GLY A 22 -13.46 -0.70 22.16
CA GLY A 22 -12.93 -1.70 23.08
C GLY A 22 -11.98 -2.74 22.45
N GLU A 23 -11.68 -2.65 21.15
CA GLU A 23 -10.70 -3.56 20.53
C GLU A 23 -9.29 -3.32 21.12
N THR A 24 -8.61 -4.40 21.47
CA THR A 24 -7.28 -4.37 22.09
C THR A 24 -6.18 -4.76 21.10
N GLY A 25 -4.92 -4.48 21.46
CA GLY A 25 -3.75 -4.79 20.63
C GLY A 25 -3.46 -3.74 19.54
N PRO A 26 -2.23 -3.76 18.98
CA PRO A 26 -1.79 -2.75 18.04
C PRO A 26 -2.39 -2.98 16.65
N TYR A 27 -3.13 -1.99 16.17
CA TYR A 27 -3.68 -1.99 14.82
C TYR A 27 -2.65 -1.51 13.79
N LYS A 28 -2.69 -2.11 12.60
CA LYS A 28 -1.99 -1.64 11.42
C LYS A 28 -2.90 -1.74 10.21
N GLU A 29 -2.80 -0.76 9.35
CA GLU A 29 -3.49 -0.72 8.07
C GLU A 29 -2.64 0.05 7.07
N TRP A 30 -2.60 -0.40 5.82
CA TRP A 30 -1.95 0.35 4.75
C TRP A 30 -2.50 0.06 3.38
N HIS A 31 -2.59 1.10 2.55
CA HIS A 31 -2.71 0.97 1.09
C HIS A 31 -1.32 1.19 0.48
N HIS A 32 -0.87 0.24 -0.32
CA HIS A 32 0.43 0.24 -0.96
C HIS A 32 0.24 0.17 -2.48
N PHE A 33 0.94 1.03 -3.19
CA PHE A 33 0.86 1.15 -4.64
C PHE A 33 2.26 1.03 -5.21
N VAL A 34 2.40 0.26 -6.27
CA VAL A 34 3.64 0.11 -7.04
C VAL A 34 3.35 0.52 -8.47
N VAL A 35 4.16 1.41 -9.03
CA VAL A 35 4.04 1.90 -10.41
C VAL A 35 5.34 1.61 -11.16
N HIS A 36 5.21 0.99 -12.32
CA HIS A 36 6.30 0.62 -13.19
C HIS A 36 6.26 1.43 -14.49
N ASN A 37 7.39 2.02 -14.87
CA ASN A 37 7.59 2.60 -16.20
C ASN A 37 9.05 2.37 -16.64
N GLN A 38 9.37 2.50 -17.91
CA GLN A 38 10.75 2.29 -18.37
C GLN A 38 11.72 3.21 -17.60
N GLY A 39 12.74 2.63 -16.96
CA GLY A 39 13.73 3.38 -16.15
C GLY A 39 13.18 4.01 -14.85
N PHE A 40 11.90 3.81 -14.53
CA PHE A 40 11.22 4.44 -13.39
C PHE A 40 10.45 3.42 -12.54
N ARG A 41 10.56 3.53 -11.22
CA ARG A 41 9.75 2.78 -10.27
C ARG A 41 9.28 3.72 -9.17
N LEU A 42 8.03 3.59 -8.75
CA LEU A 42 7.50 4.34 -7.61
C LEU A 42 6.71 3.40 -6.71
N ILE A 43 7.00 3.47 -5.42
CA ILE A 43 6.23 2.86 -4.35
C ILE A 43 5.67 4.00 -3.50
N VAL A 44 4.36 3.93 -3.22
CA VAL A 44 3.68 4.83 -2.29
C VAL A 44 2.85 3.99 -1.34
N ASN A 45 3.01 4.21 -0.03
CA ASN A 45 2.28 3.50 0.99
C ASN A 45 1.66 4.48 1.98
N PHE A 46 0.33 4.54 2.01
CA PHE A 46 -0.45 5.27 2.99
C PHE A 46 -0.72 4.32 4.16
N SER A 47 -0.17 4.59 5.34
CA SER A 47 -0.27 3.70 6.50
C SER A 47 -0.86 4.38 7.73
N LEU A 48 -1.70 3.63 8.43
CA LEU A 48 -2.18 3.92 9.78
C LEU A 48 -1.59 2.85 10.70
N THR A 49 -0.77 3.27 11.66
CA THR A 49 -0.17 2.32 12.62
C THR A 49 -0.35 2.81 14.04
N ASP A 50 -0.95 1.98 14.89
CA ASP A 50 -0.98 2.23 16.33
C ASP A 50 0.45 2.14 16.91
N ARG A 51 0.84 3.20 17.63
CA ARG A 51 2.03 3.27 18.46
C ARG A 51 1.63 3.41 19.92
N THR A 52 2.18 2.54 20.76
CA THR A 52 2.01 2.59 22.22
C THR A 52 3.16 3.34 22.85
N SER A 53 2.86 4.29 23.73
CA SER A 53 3.81 4.99 24.59
C SER A 53 3.27 5.06 26.04
N PRO A 54 4.05 5.54 27.02
CA PRO A 54 3.57 5.73 28.39
C PRO A 54 2.33 6.64 28.49
N GLN A 55 2.15 7.57 27.55
CA GLN A 55 1.00 8.48 27.46
C GLN A 55 -0.24 7.83 26.83
N GLY A 56 -0.17 6.54 26.49
CA GLY A 56 -1.23 5.80 25.85
C GLY A 56 -0.87 5.36 24.43
N THR A 57 -1.83 4.75 23.75
CA THR A 57 -1.67 4.32 22.36
C THR A 57 -2.38 5.29 21.43
N ARG A 58 -1.71 5.68 20.35
CA ARG A 58 -2.26 6.57 19.31
C ARG A 58 -2.02 5.98 17.92
N THR A 59 -2.98 6.17 17.02
CA THR A 59 -2.77 5.87 15.60
C THR A 59 -1.89 6.95 14.99
N VAL A 60 -0.81 6.54 14.32
CA VAL A 60 0.13 7.44 13.64
C VAL A 60 -0.04 7.26 12.13
N PRO A 61 -0.57 8.27 11.43
CA PRO A 61 -0.61 8.28 9.97
C PRO A 61 0.77 8.50 9.37
N ARG A 62 1.06 7.80 8.28
CA ARG A 62 2.36 7.86 7.60
C ARG A 62 2.19 7.72 6.09
N VAL A 63 3.13 8.33 5.37
CA VAL A 63 3.34 8.07 3.94
C VAL A 63 4.77 7.57 3.77
N ILE A 64 4.93 6.36 3.25
CA ILE A 64 6.22 5.79 2.89
C ILE A 64 6.35 5.85 1.38
N VAL A 65 7.48 6.37 0.91
CA VAL A 65 7.74 6.50 -0.51
C VAL A 65 9.13 5.98 -0.84
N LEU A 66 9.22 5.25 -1.94
CA LEU A 66 10.47 4.89 -2.59
C LEU A 66 10.33 5.13 -4.08
N VAL A 67 11.23 5.91 -4.66
CA VAL A 67 11.30 6.17 -6.10
C VAL A 67 12.66 5.72 -6.62
N ARG A 68 12.67 5.14 -7.81
CA ARG A 68 13.87 4.92 -8.61
C ARG A 68 13.75 5.69 -9.91
N HIS A 69 14.68 6.61 -10.13
CA HIS A 69 14.82 7.34 -11.39
C HIS A 69 16.31 7.66 -11.56
N GLY A 70 17.02 6.74 -12.22
CA GLY A 70 18.47 6.60 -12.02
C GLY A 70 18.74 5.88 -10.69
N ASP A 71 19.03 6.65 -9.65
CA ASP A 71 19.26 6.17 -8.28
C ASP A 71 17.93 5.99 -7.51
N TYR A 72 18.04 5.31 -6.36
CA TYR A 72 16.94 5.17 -5.40
C TYR A 72 16.92 6.34 -4.42
N SER A 73 15.72 6.83 -4.13
CA SER A 73 15.46 7.79 -3.05
C SER A 73 14.15 7.44 -2.34
N GLY A 74 14.12 7.56 -1.02
CA GLY A 74 12.93 7.21 -0.25
C GLY A 74 12.92 7.82 1.14
N THR A 75 11.73 7.89 1.74
CA THR A 75 11.53 8.42 3.09
C THR A 75 10.25 7.83 3.71
N VAL A 76 10.12 8.02 5.02
CA VAL A 76 8.92 7.75 5.80
C VAL A 76 8.50 9.05 6.47
N GLU A 77 7.45 9.67 5.94
CA GLU A 77 6.83 10.84 6.55
C GLU A 77 5.81 10.40 7.59
N ASN A 78 5.91 10.93 8.81
CA ASN A 78 4.91 10.74 9.85
C ASN A 78 4.14 12.06 9.98
N PHE A 79 2.82 11.98 10.12
CA PHE A 79 1.98 13.16 10.27
C PHE A 79 1.37 13.23 11.66
N ASP A 80 1.15 14.45 12.15
CA ASP A 80 0.29 14.67 13.31
C ASP A 80 -1.15 14.31 12.91
N PRO A 81 -1.85 13.45 13.68
CA PRO A 81 -3.24 13.10 13.39
C PRO A 81 -4.16 14.30 13.18
N LYS A 82 -3.89 15.46 13.80
CA LYS A 82 -4.71 16.68 13.63
C LYS A 82 -4.66 17.25 12.20
N ASP A 83 -3.57 16.99 11.49
CA ASP A 83 -3.35 17.47 10.11
C ASP A 83 -3.86 16.45 9.07
N CYS A 84 -4.49 15.37 9.54
CA CYS A 84 -4.96 14.26 8.72
C CYS A 84 -6.50 14.14 8.76
N GLU A 85 -7.05 13.64 7.67
CA GLU A 85 -8.44 13.23 7.56
C GLU A 85 -8.49 11.78 7.08
N VAL A 86 -9.19 10.90 7.79
CA VAL A 86 -9.35 9.49 7.42
C VAL A 86 -10.83 9.17 7.49
N ARG A 87 -11.42 8.78 6.36
CA ARG A 87 -12.84 8.42 6.29
C ARG A 87 -12.97 6.90 6.31
N THR A 88 -13.28 6.34 7.48
CA THR A 88 -13.52 4.91 7.60
C THR A 88 -14.76 4.49 6.81
N GLY A 89 -14.77 3.28 6.27
CA GLY A 89 -15.81 2.80 5.35
C GLY A 89 -15.70 3.35 3.93
N ARG A 90 -14.66 4.13 3.62
CA ARG A 90 -14.32 4.58 2.26
C ARG A 90 -12.82 4.40 2.01
N VAL A 91 -12.43 4.29 0.74
CA VAL A 91 -11.03 4.53 0.34
C VAL A 91 -10.89 6.04 0.21
N ALA A 92 -10.66 6.74 1.32
CA ALA A 92 -10.53 8.18 1.35
C ALA A 92 -9.70 8.62 2.57
N ALA A 93 -8.50 9.12 2.31
CA ALA A 93 -7.61 9.68 3.32
C ALA A 93 -6.81 10.86 2.78
N ARG A 94 -6.57 11.85 3.64
CA ARG A 94 -5.60 12.93 3.45
C ARG A 94 -4.62 12.90 4.62
N LEU A 95 -3.36 12.63 4.35
CA LEU A 95 -2.28 12.58 5.34
C LEU A 95 -1.31 13.74 5.04
N GLY A 96 -1.47 14.85 5.77
CA GLY A 96 -0.76 16.09 5.44
C GLY A 96 -1.09 16.56 4.00
N PRO A 97 -0.07 16.76 3.14
CA PRO A 97 -0.25 17.17 1.74
C PRO A 97 -0.49 15.98 0.78
N CYS A 98 -0.48 14.73 1.28
CA CYS A 98 -0.75 13.55 0.47
C CYS A 98 -2.21 13.12 0.61
N SER A 99 -2.83 12.60 -0.45
CA SER A 99 -4.18 12.05 -0.41
C SER A 99 -4.32 10.79 -1.26
N LEU A 100 -5.29 9.97 -0.85
CA LEU A 100 -5.74 8.75 -1.51
C LEU A 100 -7.26 8.77 -1.51
N GLU A 101 -7.89 8.63 -2.68
CA GLU A 101 -9.34 8.49 -2.80
C GLU A 101 -9.71 7.49 -3.91
N LEU A 102 -10.79 6.72 -3.74
CA LEU A 102 -11.40 5.93 -4.83
C LEU A 102 -12.54 6.73 -5.45
N VAL A 103 -12.36 7.16 -6.71
CA VAL A 103 -13.30 7.99 -7.47
C VAL A 103 -13.63 7.31 -8.80
N ASP A 104 -14.91 7.02 -9.01
CA ASP A 104 -15.43 6.35 -10.23
C ASP A 104 -14.65 5.08 -10.55
N GLY A 105 -14.42 4.24 -9.53
CA GLY A 105 -13.71 2.96 -9.64
C GLY A 105 -12.20 3.03 -9.84
N ALA A 106 -11.57 4.21 -9.75
CA ALA A 106 -10.12 4.36 -9.84
C ALA A 106 -9.54 5.10 -8.64
N TYR A 107 -8.28 4.80 -8.32
CA TYR A 107 -7.58 5.44 -7.21
C TYR A 107 -6.96 6.76 -7.66
N GLU A 108 -7.30 7.85 -7.01
CA GLU A 108 -6.69 9.16 -7.15
C GLU A 108 -5.68 9.37 -6.03
N LEU A 109 -4.42 9.55 -6.41
CA LEU A 109 -3.32 9.79 -5.49
C LEU A 109 -2.73 11.17 -5.74
N VAL A 110 -2.62 11.94 -4.67
CA VAL A 110 -1.74 13.11 -4.60
C VAL A 110 -0.65 12.79 -3.59
N VAL A 111 0.60 12.95 -3.99
CA VAL A 111 1.75 12.66 -3.13
C VAL A 111 2.69 13.85 -3.18
N GLU A 112 3.00 14.42 -2.04
CA GLU A 112 3.96 15.52 -1.91
C GLU A 112 4.92 15.21 -0.77
N VAL A 113 6.19 14.97 -1.12
CA VAL A 113 7.23 14.56 -0.17
C VAL A 113 8.47 15.43 -0.41
N PRO A 114 8.53 16.62 0.22
CA PRO A 114 9.60 17.59 0.02
C PRO A 114 10.99 17.05 0.37
N ALA A 115 11.09 16.16 1.37
CA ALA A 115 12.35 15.58 1.84
C ALA A 115 13.15 14.89 0.73
N ILE A 116 12.47 14.37 -0.29
CA ILE A 116 13.08 13.74 -1.47
C ILE A 116 12.72 14.46 -2.78
N ARG A 117 12.22 15.70 -2.69
CA ARG A 117 11.74 16.52 -3.82
C ARG A 117 10.79 15.75 -4.75
N LEU A 118 9.90 14.92 -4.20
CA LEU A 118 8.93 14.16 -4.97
C LEU A 118 7.55 14.82 -4.93
N ARG A 119 6.91 14.94 -6.10
CA ARG A 119 5.47 15.19 -6.22
C ARG A 119 4.84 14.20 -7.19
N ALA A 120 3.62 13.77 -6.96
CA ALA A 120 2.89 12.93 -7.90
C ALA A 120 1.40 13.26 -7.88
N ARG A 121 0.78 13.17 -9.07
CA ARG A 121 -0.66 13.18 -9.26
C ARG A 121 -1.00 12.03 -10.19
N LEU A 122 -1.65 11.01 -9.66
CA LEU A 122 -1.84 9.73 -10.33
C LEU A 122 -3.30 9.29 -10.24
N ARG A 123 -3.84 8.87 -11.38
CA ARG A 123 -5.07 8.08 -11.47
C ARG A 123 -4.67 6.64 -11.78
N LEU A 124 -5.00 5.71 -10.91
CA LEU A 124 -4.74 4.28 -11.09
C LEU A 124 -6.05 3.54 -11.35
N VAL A 125 -6.21 3.06 -12.58
CA VAL A 125 -7.42 2.39 -13.06
C VAL A 125 -7.26 0.88 -12.92
N PRO A 126 -8.09 0.18 -12.13
CA PRO A 126 -8.08 -1.26 -12.05
C PRO A 126 -8.30 -1.92 -13.41
N ALA A 127 -7.38 -2.81 -13.81
CA ALA A 127 -7.46 -3.61 -15.03
C ALA A 127 -7.64 -5.11 -14.73
N SER A 128 -7.96 -5.44 -13.49
CA SER A 128 -8.19 -6.79 -13.00
C SER A 128 -9.14 -6.76 -11.79
N THR A 129 -9.79 -7.89 -11.53
CA THR A 129 -10.62 -8.04 -10.33
C THR A 129 -9.74 -8.11 -9.08
N PRO A 130 -10.10 -7.39 -8.00
CA PRO A 130 -9.40 -7.52 -6.72
C PRO A 130 -9.54 -8.94 -6.14
N PHE A 131 -8.55 -9.37 -5.39
CA PHE A 131 -8.56 -10.61 -4.62
C PHE A 131 -8.44 -10.29 -3.14
N VAL A 132 -9.19 -11.00 -2.28
CA VAL A 132 -9.22 -10.75 -0.84
C VAL A 132 -8.92 -12.01 -0.06
N VAL A 133 -7.97 -11.90 0.87
CA VAL A 133 -7.60 -12.93 1.84
C VAL A 133 -7.82 -12.37 3.23
N ASN A 134 -8.84 -12.88 3.93
CA ASN A 134 -9.21 -12.36 5.25
C ASN A 134 -8.59 -13.19 6.38
N ASN A 135 -8.27 -12.50 7.49
CA ASN A 135 -8.01 -13.09 8.80
C ASN A 135 -6.95 -14.20 8.83
N GLN A 136 -5.91 -14.08 8.00
CA GLN A 136 -4.78 -15.00 7.96
C GLN A 136 -3.99 -14.93 9.27
N PRO A 137 -3.71 -16.07 9.90
CA PRO A 137 -2.82 -16.12 11.06
C PRO A 137 -1.43 -15.59 10.69
N LEU A 138 -0.90 -14.67 11.49
CA LEU A 138 0.50 -14.23 11.41
C LEU A 138 1.35 -14.88 12.49
N ALA A 139 0.96 -14.66 13.74
CA ALA A 139 1.56 -15.20 14.95
C ALA A 139 0.44 -15.51 15.95
N ARG A 140 0.78 -16.04 17.13
CA ARG A 140 -0.22 -16.37 18.16
C ARG A 140 -1.05 -15.14 18.53
N GLY A 141 -2.34 -15.18 18.22
CA GLY A 141 -3.29 -14.09 18.50
C GLY A 141 -3.22 -12.92 17.53
N SER A 142 -2.40 -13.00 16.47
CA SER A 142 -2.23 -11.96 15.47
C SER A 142 -2.79 -12.40 14.12
N ARG A 143 -3.49 -11.48 13.46
CA ARG A 143 -4.09 -11.73 12.15
C ARG A 143 -3.85 -10.57 11.20
N LEU A 144 -3.67 -10.92 9.93
CA LEU A 144 -3.59 -10.02 8.80
C LEU A 144 -4.68 -10.37 7.79
N SER A 145 -5.30 -9.35 7.26
CA SER A 145 -6.10 -9.46 6.05
C SER A 145 -5.41 -8.65 4.96
N TRP A 146 -5.57 -9.10 3.73
CA TRP A 146 -4.88 -8.59 2.57
C TRP A 146 -5.82 -8.62 1.38
N LEU A 147 -6.05 -7.46 0.78
CA LEU A 147 -6.64 -7.30 -0.53
C LEU A 147 -5.56 -6.88 -1.49
N PHE A 148 -5.55 -7.41 -2.70
CA PHE A 148 -4.71 -6.86 -3.77
C PHE A 148 -5.48 -6.73 -5.07
N VAL A 149 -5.15 -5.70 -5.85
CA VAL A 149 -5.52 -5.53 -7.24
C VAL A 149 -4.27 -5.85 -8.07
N PRO A 150 -4.20 -7.03 -8.70
CA PRO A 150 -2.99 -7.49 -9.38
C PRO A 150 -2.50 -6.51 -10.45
N ARG A 151 -3.44 -5.90 -11.19
CA ARG A 151 -3.19 -5.02 -12.33
C ARG A 151 -3.99 -3.75 -12.23
N LEU A 152 -3.28 -2.64 -12.28
CA LEU A 152 -3.80 -1.30 -12.56
C LEU A 152 -3.01 -0.67 -13.70
N GLU A 153 -3.63 0.34 -14.31
CA GLU A 153 -2.99 1.26 -15.24
C GLU A 153 -2.84 2.62 -14.55
N ALA A 154 -1.60 3.07 -14.40
CA ALA A 154 -1.29 4.38 -13.83
C ALA A 154 -1.22 5.45 -14.93
N HIS A 155 -1.95 6.54 -14.72
CA HIS A 155 -1.98 7.72 -15.57
C HIS A 155 -1.64 8.96 -14.75
N GLY A 156 -0.96 9.92 -15.38
CA GLY A 156 -0.68 11.21 -14.77
C GLY A 156 0.81 11.53 -14.76
N HIS A 157 1.26 12.20 -13.70
CA HIS A 157 2.60 12.78 -13.67
C HIS A 157 3.28 12.59 -12.32
N VAL A 158 4.57 12.34 -12.38
CA VAL A 158 5.48 12.32 -11.24
C VAL A 158 6.59 13.33 -11.50
N TRP A 159 6.93 14.12 -10.50
CA TRP A 159 8.06 15.04 -10.51
C TRP A 159 9.10 14.55 -9.50
N VAL A 160 10.31 14.28 -9.97
CA VAL A 160 11.47 13.92 -9.15
C VAL A 160 12.50 15.03 -9.31
N GLY A 161 12.65 15.86 -8.27
CA GLY A 161 13.35 17.14 -8.42
C GLY A 161 12.64 18.01 -9.44
N ASP A 162 13.37 18.38 -10.50
CA ASP A 162 12.87 19.21 -11.59
C ASP A 162 12.45 18.38 -12.82
N THR A 163 12.65 17.07 -12.79
CA THR A 163 12.29 16.16 -13.90
C THR A 163 10.86 15.69 -13.77
N ARG A 164 10.09 15.79 -14.86
CA ARG A 164 8.72 15.26 -14.97
C ARG A 164 8.70 13.95 -15.74
N VAL A 165 8.18 12.90 -15.11
CA VAL A 165 7.85 11.62 -15.73
C VAL A 165 6.35 11.60 -16.02
N SER A 166 5.98 11.42 -17.28
CA SER A 166 4.58 11.26 -17.69
C SER A 166 4.24 9.78 -17.81
N LEU A 167 3.12 9.38 -17.21
CA LEU A 167 2.64 8.01 -17.19
C LEU A 167 1.35 7.93 -18.00
N ARG A 168 1.30 6.95 -18.90
CA ARG A 168 0.14 6.69 -19.75
C ARG A 168 -0.04 5.18 -19.81
N ALA A 169 -1.06 4.67 -19.12
CA ALA A 169 -1.30 3.25 -18.95
C ALA A 169 -0.06 2.47 -18.44
N ALA A 170 0.68 3.09 -17.52
CA ALA A 170 1.88 2.47 -16.96
C ALA A 170 1.47 1.30 -16.03
N PRO A 171 2.07 0.09 -16.14
CA PRO A 171 1.69 -1.05 -15.29
C PRO A 171 1.84 -0.72 -13.81
N ALA A 172 0.83 -1.06 -13.02
CA ALA A 172 0.81 -0.81 -11.59
C ALA A 172 0.12 -1.93 -10.82
N TYR A 173 0.42 -1.98 -9.52
CA TYR A 173 -0.10 -2.93 -8.56
C TYR A 173 -0.58 -2.19 -7.31
N HIS A 174 -1.61 -2.71 -6.66
CA HIS A 174 -2.11 -2.20 -5.39
C HIS A 174 -2.36 -3.34 -4.41
N ASP A 175 -2.03 -3.13 -3.14
CA ASP A 175 -2.62 -3.88 -2.05
C ASP A 175 -3.00 -3.06 -0.82
N HIS A 176 -4.05 -3.53 -0.16
CA HIS A 176 -4.57 -3.04 1.10
C HIS A 176 -4.45 -4.12 2.16
N ASN A 177 -3.76 -3.80 3.24
CA ASN A 177 -3.53 -4.74 4.33
C ASN A 177 -4.07 -4.13 5.60
N TRP A 178 -4.69 -4.95 6.45
CA TRP A 178 -5.16 -4.51 7.75
C TRP A 178 -5.13 -5.66 8.75
N GLY A 179 -4.84 -5.34 10.01
CA GLY A 179 -4.74 -6.37 11.03
C GLY A 179 -4.30 -5.86 12.39
N ARG A 180 -4.20 -6.79 13.32
CA ARG A 180 -3.76 -6.53 14.69
C ARG A 180 -2.55 -7.41 15.01
N PHE A 181 -1.37 -6.79 15.03
CA PHE A 181 -0.10 -7.47 15.23
C PHE A 181 1.02 -6.45 15.55
N ARG A 182 2.11 -6.92 16.17
CA ARG A 182 3.31 -6.11 16.40
C ARG A 182 4.39 -6.46 15.39
N TRP A 183 5.08 -5.44 14.89
CA TRP A 183 6.34 -5.69 14.20
C TRP A 183 7.33 -6.28 15.20
N GLY A 184 8.00 -7.36 14.81
CA GLY A 184 8.92 -8.11 15.69
C GLY A 184 8.27 -9.25 16.48
N ASP A 185 6.96 -9.51 16.33
CA ASP A 185 6.40 -10.82 16.72
C ASP A 185 7.01 -11.92 15.82
N ASP A 186 6.75 -13.18 16.17
CA ASP A 186 7.29 -14.36 15.48
C ASP A 186 6.62 -14.62 14.13
N PHE A 187 6.84 -13.72 13.19
CA PHE A 187 6.46 -13.85 11.80
C PHE A 187 7.36 -12.97 10.91
N GLY A 188 7.40 -13.29 9.63
CA GLY A 188 7.89 -12.44 8.56
C GLY A 188 7.19 -12.82 7.26
N TRP A 189 7.50 -12.13 6.18
CA TRP A 189 7.03 -12.53 4.87
C TRP A 189 7.98 -12.11 3.77
N VAL A 190 7.95 -12.88 2.69
CA VAL A 190 8.45 -12.46 1.39
C VAL A 190 7.23 -12.23 0.51
N TRP A 191 7.15 -11.05 -0.08
CA TRP A 191 6.05 -10.68 -0.97
C TRP A 191 6.62 -10.06 -2.23
N GLY A 192 5.92 -10.27 -3.35
CA GLY A 192 6.22 -9.57 -4.59
C GLY A 192 5.09 -9.66 -5.60
N SER A 193 5.11 -8.71 -6.53
CA SER A 193 4.32 -8.74 -7.76
C SER A 193 5.23 -8.63 -8.97
N VAL A 194 4.88 -9.36 -10.02
CA VAL A 194 5.57 -9.34 -11.32
C VAL A 194 4.52 -9.00 -12.37
N LEU A 195 4.75 -7.88 -13.04
CA LEU A 195 3.90 -7.35 -14.09
C LEU A 195 4.69 -7.32 -15.41
N PRO A 196 4.01 -7.51 -16.55
CA PRO A 196 4.59 -7.25 -17.85
C PRO A 196 4.97 -5.78 -18.00
N GLU A 197 5.89 -5.50 -18.93
CA GLU A 197 6.26 -4.12 -19.26
C GLU A 197 5.12 -3.37 -19.96
N CYS A 198 4.26 -4.08 -20.68
CA CYS A 198 3.11 -3.52 -21.37
C CYS A 198 1.80 -3.87 -20.65
N SER A 199 0.90 -2.88 -20.49
CA SER A 199 -0.39 -3.10 -19.84
C SER A 199 -1.39 -3.89 -20.72
N SER A 200 -1.10 -4.12 -22.00
CA SER A 200 -1.92 -5.00 -22.84
C SER A 200 -1.67 -6.49 -22.61
N ASP A 201 -0.54 -6.86 -21.98
CA ASP A 201 -0.21 -8.26 -21.72
C ASP A 201 -1.00 -8.78 -20.50
N PRO A 202 -1.86 -9.81 -20.65
CA PRO A 202 -2.90 -10.11 -19.67
C PRO A 202 -2.45 -11.03 -18.54
N TRP A 203 -1.17 -10.97 -18.13
CA TRP A 203 -0.66 -11.81 -17.04
C TRP A 203 -0.09 -10.96 -15.90
N THR A 204 -0.10 -11.51 -14.70
CA THR A 204 0.56 -10.97 -13.51
C THR A 204 0.80 -12.12 -12.54
N ILE A 205 1.91 -12.08 -11.83
CA ILE A 205 2.19 -13.00 -10.73
C ILE A 205 2.19 -12.19 -9.45
N VAL A 206 1.41 -12.62 -8.46
CA VAL A 206 1.46 -12.09 -7.09
C VAL A 206 1.78 -13.27 -6.19
N PHE A 207 2.79 -13.14 -5.34
CA PHE A 207 3.15 -14.18 -4.40
C PHE A 207 3.39 -13.62 -3.01
N MET A 208 3.04 -14.41 -2.01
CA MET A 208 3.35 -14.14 -0.61
C MET A 208 3.75 -15.45 0.06
N CYS A 209 4.90 -15.45 0.71
CA CYS A 209 5.39 -16.55 1.51
C CYS A 209 5.52 -16.08 2.96
N MET A 210 4.73 -16.66 3.85
CA MET A 210 4.80 -16.42 5.28
C MET A 210 5.96 -17.21 5.88
N THR A 211 6.76 -16.54 6.71
CA THR A 211 7.90 -17.13 7.42
C THR A 211 7.72 -16.96 8.92
N ASP A 212 8.34 -17.82 9.71
CA ASP A 212 8.42 -17.74 11.18
C ASP A 212 9.77 -18.32 11.64
N ARG A 213 10.06 -18.34 12.95
CA ARG A 213 11.34 -18.88 13.44
C ARG A 213 11.60 -20.34 13.05
N PHE A 214 10.56 -21.11 12.72
CA PHE A 214 10.63 -22.51 12.30
C PHE A 214 10.56 -22.69 10.77
N ARG A 215 10.20 -21.64 10.03
CA ARG A 215 10.04 -21.61 8.57
C ARG A 215 10.83 -20.43 7.99
N PRO A 216 12.17 -20.49 7.98
CA PRO A 216 12.98 -19.42 7.40
C PRO A 216 12.77 -19.34 5.88
N PRO A 217 12.91 -18.15 5.27
CA PRO A 217 12.90 -18.02 3.82
C PRO A 217 14.07 -18.83 3.24
N ARG A 218 13.76 -19.91 2.51
CA ARG A 218 14.77 -20.70 1.82
C ARG A 218 15.08 -20.02 0.48
N CYS A 219 16.15 -19.23 0.44
CA CYS A 219 16.79 -18.89 -0.83
C CYS A 219 17.52 -20.13 -1.34
N GLY A 220 16.82 -20.97 -2.12
CA GLY A 220 17.41 -22.15 -2.73
C GLY A 220 18.32 -21.77 -3.89
N VAL A 221 19.62 -21.71 -3.65
CA VAL A 221 20.58 -22.21 -4.65
C VAL A 221 20.93 -23.61 -4.18
N THR A 222 20.38 -24.62 -4.85
CA THR A 222 20.87 -25.98 -4.70
C THR A 222 22.24 -26.01 -5.38
N PRO A 223 23.34 -26.29 -4.67
CA PRO A 223 24.58 -26.64 -5.37
C PRO A 223 24.29 -27.93 -6.14
N GLN A 224 24.52 -27.90 -7.46
CA GLN A 224 24.74 -29.14 -8.22
C GLN A 224 26.11 -29.69 -7.86
#